data_AF-A0A7X6I3R1-F1
#
_entry.id   AF-A0A7X6I3R1-F1
#
_cell.length_a   1.000
_cell.length_b   1.000
_cell.length_c   1.000
_cell.angle_alpha   90.00
_cell.angle_beta   90.00
_cell.angle_gamma   90.00
#
_symmetry.space_group_name_H-M   'P 1'
#
loop_
_entity.id
_entity.type
_entity.pdbx_description
1 polymer ?
#
loop_
_entity_poly.entity_id
_entity_poly.type
_entity_poly.pdbx_seq_one_letter_code
_entity_poly.pdbx_strand_id
1 'polypeptide(L)'
;MSQAEKLIELIVKNGLTTYKTKNSRHKYIQETPVVTDKQGVVFGFRTKEHMTESRGFVMSSLESVLENQEKLSHWTPNIFSYGGYNKQSVYGHSEDNLIRLNCFVLDVDTNNPNFLNDLMMASIDTDELLPTAILKTPKGYHVYYVLEEAMFVSSANNYKSLNVAKLISSNLRHSFAEQLPGIDVTCNHFGIFRMPTKQNLIHFEPNFVYSFKQLMNWSMKYQDKISFEFTLDLKKKAKTVRQVDESWYRELMNTAKIRGNKGEIGRNNTIFTCSLACYSSGLSFEECYNEMDQFNSELKDFNGHSASLKDSEVVKIIKSAYSGKYTGASKEFIQELLSLYTGSTYNPSVCQNGRVAREKWVKHAKTREEREKSHYKEWAEDLINYINEKTSSARPYIQTDRETICKALGMPESSYKDLMRQLKKEKRLYVESKRGRNGYTKLATKKSMAVTLKNKKQFLFNHYMDVLKRYFEDSPMLVRFAKNIEFKETRDHSEILLFEGVT
;
A
#
# COMPACT_ATOMS: atom_id res chain seq x y z
N MET A 1 -7.26 -14.89 25.49
CA MET A 1 -6.72 -13.81 24.66
C MET A 1 -7.69 -13.52 23.51
N SER A 2 -8.17 -12.29 23.40
CA SER A 2 -9.08 -11.83 22.33
C SER A 2 -8.40 -11.78 20.97
N GLN A 3 -9.17 -11.73 19.87
CA GLN A 3 -8.61 -11.61 18.53
C GLN A 3 -7.71 -10.36 18.37
N ALA A 4 -8.10 -9.24 18.99
CA ALA A 4 -7.29 -8.02 18.97
C ALA A 4 -5.97 -8.15 19.75
N GLU A 5 -5.97 -8.82 20.89
CA GLU A 5 -4.75 -9.14 21.65
C GLU A 5 -3.84 -10.09 20.84
N LYS A 6 -4.41 -11.10 20.17
CA LYS A 6 -3.65 -12.00 19.28
C LYS A 6 -3.02 -11.27 18.10
N LEU A 7 -3.74 -10.31 17.51
CA LEU A 7 -3.19 -9.46 16.45
C LEU A 7 -2.01 -8.62 16.96
N ILE A 8 -2.12 -8.03 18.15
CA ILE A 8 -1.02 -7.26 18.76
C ILE A 8 0.20 -8.16 18.97
N GLU A 9 0.00 -9.37 19.50
CA GLU A 9 1.08 -10.35 19.68
C GLU A 9 1.73 -10.73 18.33
N LEU A 10 0.91 -10.98 17.29
CA LEU A 10 1.38 -11.30 15.95
C LEU A 10 2.17 -10.15 15.31
N ILE A 11 1.76 -8.90 15.54
CA ILE A 11 2.45 -7.70 15.04
C ILE A 11 3.76 -7.49 15.80
N VAL A 12 3.75 -7.55 17.12
CA VAL A 12 4.92 -7.17 17.93
C VAL A 12 5.98 -8.28 17.98
N LYS A 13 5.55 -9.54 18.00
CA LYS A 13 6.40 -10.74 18.08
C LYS A 13 7.40 -10.62 19.25
N ASN A 14 8.66 -11.00 19.02
CA ASN A 14 9.78 -10.85 19.96
C ASN A 14 10.44 -9.44 19.89
N GLY A 15 9.77 -8.44 19.31
CA GLY A 15 10.27 -7.07 19.20
C GLY A 15 10.29 -6.30 20.51
N LEU A 16 9.43 -6.68 21.46
CA LEU A 16 9.37 -6.15 22.82
C LEU A 16 9.76 -7.24 23.83
N THR A 17 10.04 -6.86 25.07
CA THR A 17 10.12 -7.84 26.16
C THR A 17 8.74 -8.46 26.41
N THR A 18 8.66 -9.71 26.82
CA THR A 18 7.35 -10.31 27.15
C THR A 18 6.72 -9.62 28.37
N TYR A 19 7.53 -9.37 29.40
CA TYR A 19 7.09 -8.80 30.67
C TYR A 19 7.72 -7.43 30.93
N LYS A 20 7.04 -6.61 31.75
CA LYS A 20 7.60 -5.35 32.25
C LYS A 20 8.79 -5.62 33.17
N THR A 21 9.83 -4.78 33.07
CA THR A 21 10.98 -4.83 33.98
C THR A 21 10.65 -4.35 35.40
N LYS A 22 9.66 -3.46 35.54
CA LYS A 22 9.18 -2.95 36.82
C LYS A 22 7.65 -3.09 36.91
N ASN A 23 7.14 -3.42 38.09
CA ASN A 23 5.69 -3.55 38.35
C ASN A 23 4.98 -4.52 37.39
N SER A 24 5.63 -5.63 37.04
CA SER A 24 4.96 -6.72 36.31
C SER A 24 3.90 -7.36 37.20
N ARG A 25 2.77 -7.74 36.60
CA ARG A 25 1.75 -8.57 37.24
C ARG A 25 2.23 -10.02 37.40
N HIS A 26 3.29 -10.41 36.68
CA HIS A 26 3.90 -11.72 36.73
C HIS A 26 5.17 -11.63 37.59
N LYS A 27 5.00 -11.87 38.90
CA LYS A 27 6.07 -11.65 39.90
C LYS A 27 7.23 -12.66 39.82
N TYR A 28 7.10 -13.76 39.08
CA TYR A 28 8.08 -14.85 39.04
C TYR A 28 8.01 -15.61 37.71
N ILE A 29 8.90 -15.31 36.76
CA ILE A 29 9.28 -16.24 35.70
C ILE A 29 10.81 -16.14 35.56
N GLN A 30 11.50 -17.14 36.10
CA GLN A 30 12.98 -17.25 36.07
C GLN A 30 13.54 -17.67 34.71
N GLU A 31 12.69 -17.83 33.70
CA GLU A 31 13.11 -18.17 32.34
C GLU A 31 12.48 -17.16 31.38
N THR A 32 13.06 -15.97 31.31
CA THR A 32 12.87 -15.17 30.08
C THR A 32 13.69 -15.91 29.03
N PRO A 33 13.09 -16.42 27.94
CA PRO A 33 13.88 -17.05 26.89
C PRO A 33 14.97 -16.08 26.44
N VAL A 34 16.18 -16.59 26.22
CA VAL A 34 17.29 -15.77 25.72
C VAL A 34 16.88 -15.26 24.33
N VAL A 35 16.38 -14.03 24.28
CA VAL A 35 16.04 -13.37 23.03
C VAL A 35 17.35 -12.88 22.42
N THR A 36 17.74 -13.51 21.32
CA THR A 36 18.96 -13.16 20.57
C THR A 36 18.86 -11.80 19.89
N ASP A 37 17.64 -11.38 19.56
CA ASP A 37 17.38 -10.21 18.74
C ASP A 37 17.16 -8.95 19.58
N LYS A 38 17.69 -7.81 19.12
CA LYS A 38 17.59 -6.51 19.81
C LYS A 38 16.14 -6.06 20.01
N GLN A 39 15.66 -6.05 21.25
CA GLN A 39 14.34 -5.55 21.63
C GLN A 39 14.30 -4.02 21.63
N GLY A 40 13.12 -3.45 21.44
CA GLY A 40 12.92 -2.00 21.36
C GLY A 40 11.66 -1.54 22.09
N VAL A 41 11.05 -0.49 21.56
CA VAL A 41 9.85 0.12 22.13
C VAL A 41 8.81 0.43 21.06
N VAL A 42 7.57 0.54 21.50
CA VAL A 42 6.46 1.12 20.73
C VAL A 42 5.87 2.29 21.51
N PHE A 43 5.22 3.18 20.77
CA PHE A 43 4.57 4.37 21.29
C PHE A 43 3.05 4.21 21.23
N GLY A 44 2.35 4.69 22.27
CA GLY A 44 0.88 4.68 22.37
C GLY A 44 0.31 6.04 22.76
N PHE A 45 -0.86 6.38 22.24
CA PHE A 45 -1.55 7.65 22.49
C PHE A 45 -3.03 7.42 22.85
N ARG A 46 -3.52 8.14 23.86
CA ARG A 46 -4.91 7.98 24.35
C ARG A 46 -5.94 8.59 23.41
N THR A 47 -5.64 9.74 22.80
CA THR A 47 -6.56 10.44 21.89
C THR A 47 -5.82 10.97 20.66
N LYS A 48 -6.56 11.47 19.66
CA LYS A 48 -5.97 12.06 18.45
C LYS A 48 -5.25 13.38 18.76
N GLU A 49 -5.77 14.14 19.71
CA GLU A 49 -5.20 15.41 20.18
C GLU A 49 -3.85 15.14 20.85
N HIS A 50 -3.82 14.17 21.78
CA HIS A 50 -2.59 13.72 22.42
C HIS A 50 -1.56 13.18 21.40
N MET A 51 -2.00 12.49 20.35
CA MET A 51 -1.09 12.08 19.27
C MET A 51 -0.48 13.28 18.56
N THR A 52 -1.29 14.30 18.23
CA THR A 52 -0.84 15.51 17.53
C THR A 52 0.16 16.31 18.37
N GLU A 53 -0.05 16.37 19.68
CA GLU A 53 0.84 17.02 20.66
C GLU A 53 2.05 16.13 21.05
N SER A 54 2.13 14.92 20.49
CA SER A 54 3.09 13.89 20.91
C SER A 54 3.02 13.57 22.40
N ARG A 55 1.90 13.74 23.07
CA ARG A 55 1.68 13.38 24.49
C ARG A 55 1.27 11.91 24.60
N GLY A 56 2.24 11.02 24.73
CA GLY A 56 2.02 9.57 24.65
C GLY A 56 2.67 8.77 25.78
N PHE A 57 2.74 7.46 25.57
CA PHE A 57 3.40 6.48 26.41
C PHE A 57 4.43 5.70 25.58
N VAL A 58 5.60 5.49 26.15
CA VAL A 58 6.60 4.55 25.64
C VAL A 58 6.39 3.21 26.32
N MET A 59 6.21 2.15 25.53
CA MET A 59 5.97 0.79 26.00
C MET A 59 7.06 -0.13 25.47
N SER A 60 7.81 -0.78 26.37
CA SER A 60 8.93 -1.67 26.03
C SER A 60 8.58 -3.16 26.16
N SER A 61 7.37 -3.48 26.62
CA SER A 61 6.94 -4.87 26.82
C SER A 61 5.56 -5.15 26.25
N LEU A 62 5.32 -6.38 25.78
CA LEU A 62 4.02 -6.86 25.33
C LEU A 62 2.98 -6.73 26.46
N GLU A 63 3.35 -7.10 27.69
CA GLU A 63 2.50 -6.91 28.87
C GLU A 63 2.01 -5.45 28.99
N SER A 64 2.89 -4.46 28.81
CA SER A 64 2.53 -3.05 28.89
C SER A 64 1.57 -2.64 27.78
N VAL A 65 1.73 -3.18 26.57
CA VAL A 65 0.85 -2.89 25.43
C VAL A 65 -0.55 -3.44 25.69
N LEU A 66 -0.65 -4.70 26.12
CA LEU A 66 -1.93 -5.36 26.38
C LEU A 66 -2.68 -4.72 27.57
N GLU A 67 -1.97 -4.34 28.64
CA GLU A 67 -2.59 -3.64 29.79
C GLU A 67 -3.20 -2.28 29.43
N ASN A 68 -2.66 -1.61 28.41
CA ASN A 68 -3.11 -0.29 27.98
C ASN A 68 -3.97 -0.31 26.72
N GLN A 69 -4.14 -1.47 26.07
CA GLN A 69 -4.82 -1.61 24.78
C GLN A 69 -6.16 -0.86 24.72
N GLU A 70 -7.06 -1.13 25.67
CA GLU A 70 -8.41 -0.53 25.70
C GLU A 70 -8.40 0.97 26.04
N LYS A 71 -7.27 1.52 26.49
CA LYS A 71 -7.10 2.95 26.84
C LYS A 71 -6.41 3.75 25.74
N LEU A 72 -5.84 3.09 24.74
CA LEU A 72 -5.10 3.74 23.65
C LEU A 72 -5.99 3.82 22.41
N SER A 73 -6.00 4.98 21.76
CA SER A 73 -6.66 5.13 20.46
C SER A 73 -5.70 4.96 19.29
N HIS A 74 -4.42 5.28 19.49
CA HIS A 74 -3.38 5.18 18.47
C HIS A 74 -2.11 4.57 19.04
N TRP A 75 -1.31 3.93 18.18
CA TRP A 75 -0.04 3.33 18.52
C TRP A 75 0.86 3.19 17.31
N THR A 76 2.10 2.80 17.54
CA THR A 76 3.04 2.42 16.47
C THR A 76 3.20 0.91 16.45
N PRO A 77 2.87 0.23 15.34
CA PRO A 77 2.94 -1.23 15.27
C PRO A 77 4.37 -1.76 15.03
N ASN A 78 5.24 -0.92 14.45
CA ASN A 78 6.64 -1.24 14.18
C ASN A 78 7.55 -0.80 15.35
N ILE A 79 8.71 -1.43 15.48
CA ILE A 79 9.55 -1.33 16.68
C ILE A 79 10.69 -0.31 16.50
N PHE A 80 10.84 0.58 17.47
CA PHE A 80 11.87 1.62 17.51
C PHE A 80 12.97 1.27 18.53
N SER A 81 14.20 1.75 18.30
CA SER A 81 15.33 1.38 19.16
C SER A 81 15.20 1.90 20.58
N TYR A 82 14.67 3.11 20.73
CA TYR A 82 14.52 3.79 22.01
C TYR A 82 13.32 4.73 21.97
N GLY A 83 12.83 5.11 23.15
CA GLY A 83 11.81 6.12 23.30
C GLY A 83 12.04 6.87 24.60
N GLY A 84 11.82 8.17 24.58
CA GLY A 84 12.02 9.02 25.74
C GLY A 84 10.92 10.06 25.88
N TYR A 85 10.98 10.80 26.99
CA TYR A 85 10.10 11.92 27.27
C TYR A 85 10.91 13.20 27.29
N ASN A 86 10.45 14.20 26.55
CA ASN A 86 10.91 15.57 26.68
C ASN A 86 9.73 16.38 27.22
N LYS A 87 9.80 16.78 28.49
CA LYS A 87 8.66 17.33 29.25
C LYS A 87 7.47 16.36 29.21
N GLN A 88 6.35 16.77 28.61
CA GLN A 88 5.14 15.95 28.49
C GLN A 88 5.02 15.22 27.14
N SER A 89 5.97 15.44 26.22
CA SER A 89 5.92 14.86 24.87
C SER A 89 6.88 13.67 24.75
N VAL A 90 6.43 12.59 24.10
CA VAL A 90 7.26 11.45 23.72
C VAL A 90 8.06 11.76 22.46
N TYR A 91 9.29 11.25 22.38
CA TYR A 91 10.14 11.34 21.20
C TYR A 91 10.81 9.99 20.89
N GLY A 92 11.30 9.83 19.66
CA GLY A 92 11.93 8.60 19.17
C GLY A 92 11.04 7.78 18.24
N HIS A 93 9.84 8.22 17.90
CA HIS A 93 8.97 7.55 16.91
C HIS A 93 9.26 8.00 15.47
N SER A 94 10.52 8.32 15.17
CA SER A 94 10.99 8.74 13.84
C SER A 94 11.61 7.55 13.09
N GLU A 95 11.52 7.57 11.75
CA GLU A 95 11.90 6.42 10.92
C GLU A 95 13.39 6.04 11.00
N ASP A 96 14.27 6.99 11.31
CA ASP A 96 15.70 6.76 11.55
C ASP A 96 15.97 5.96 12.83
N ASN A 97 15.03 5.96 13.77
CA ASN A 97 15.07 5.17 14.99
C ASN A 97 14.35 3.82 14.85
N LEU A 98 13.77 3.52 13.68
CA LEU A 98 13.11 2.25 13.42
C LEU A 98 14.16 1.14 13.34
N ILE A 99 13.97 0.07 14.11
CA ILE A 99 14.90 -1.09 14.13
C ILE A 99 14.27 -2.34 13.56
N ARG A 100 12.93 -2.46 13.63
CA ARG A 100 12.21 -3.60 13.08
C ARG A 100 10.91 -3.17 12.43
N LEU A 101 10.76 -3.62 11.20
CA LEU A 101 9.51 -3.58 10.46
C LEU A 101 8.83 -4.93 10.61
N ASN A 102 7.65 -4.93 11.20
CA ASN A 102 6.85 -6.11 11.42
C ASN A 102 5.58 -6.12 10.56
N CYS A 103 5.09 -4.96 10.13
CA CYS A 103 3.94 -4.88 9.26
C CYS A 103 3.93 -3.63 8.37
N PHE A 104 3.19 -3.72 7.28
CA PHE A 104 2.76 -2.59 6.47
C PHE A 104 1.30 -2.26 6.79
N VAL A 105 0.95 -0.97 6.76
CA VAL A 105 -0.41 -0.51 7.01
C VAL A 105 -0.83 0.44 5.91
N LEU A 106 -2.03 0.21 5.36
CA LEU A 106 -2.70 1.14 4.44
C LEU A 106 -3.76 1.90 5.21
N ASP A 107 -3.74 3.23 5.09
CA ASP A 107 -4.82 4.09 5.58
C ASP A 107 -5.81 4.34 4.43
N VAL A 108 -7.09 4.13 4.71
CA VAL A 108 -8.16 4.20 3.71
C VAL A 108 -9.28 5.05 4.26
N ASP A 109 -9.48 6.21 3.67
CA ASP A 109 -10.57 7.13 3.96
C ASP A 109 -11.76 6.80 3.05
N THR A 110 -12.65 5.94 3.53
CA THR A 110 -13.88 5.59 2.82
C THR A 110 -15.02 5.24 3.76
N ASN A 111 -16.22 5.71 3.45
CA ASN A 111 -17.44 5.38 4.16
C ASN A 111 -18.19 4.20 3.51
N ASN A 112 -17.59 3.53 2.51
CA ASN A 112 -18.23 2.42 1.82
C ASN A 112 -18.48 1.24 2.79
N PRO A 113 -19.75 0.82 3.02
CA PRO A 113 -20.07 -0.30 3.90
C PRO A 113 -19.61 -1.65 3.35
N ASN A 114 -19.42 -1.75 2.03
CA ASN A 114 -18.94 -2.95 1.34
C ASN A 114 -17.42 -3.00 1.19
N PHE A 115 -16.68 -2.03 1.75
CA PHE A 115 -15.23 -1.92 1.55
C PHE A 115 -14.46 -3.21 1.83
N LEU A 116 -14.81 -3.96 2.88
CA LEU A 116 -14.19 -5.25 3.17
C LEU A 116 -14.26 -6.21 1.98
N ASN A 117 -15.42 -6.26 1.32
CA ASN A 117 -15.64 -7.14 0.18
C ASN A 117 -14.85 -6.68 -1.03
N ASP A 118 -14.88 -5.38 -1.32
CA ASP A 118 -14.19 -4.78 -2.44
C ASP A 118 -12.67 -4.96 -2.28
N LEU A 119 -12.16 -4.77 -1.05
CA LEU A 119 -10.77 -5.00 -0.70
C LEU A 119 -10.35 -6.46 -0.88
N MET A 120 -11.16 -7.43 -0.44
CA MET A 120 -10.85 -8.85 -0.65
C MET A 120 -10.81 -9.21 -2.14
N MET A 121 -11.68 -8.62 -2.96
CA MET A 121 -11.65 -8.83 -4.41
C MET A 121 -10.42 -8.20 -5.05
N ALA A 122 -10.10 -6.95 -4.69
CA ALA A 122 -8.89 -6.29 -5.16
C ALA A 122 -7.62 -7.02 -4.73
N SER A 123 -7.62 -7.63 -3.53
CA SER A 123 -6.51 -8.43 -3.02
C SER A 123 -6.26 -9.69 -3.86
N ILE A 124 -7.33 -10.35 -4.32
CA ILE A 124 -7.22 -11.51 -5.22
C ILE A 124 -6.63 -11.10 -6.57
N ASP A 125 -7.07 -9.95 -7.11
CA ASP A 125 -6.56 -9.41 -8.37
C ASP A 125 -5.11 -8.91 -8.23
N THR A 126 -4.70 -8.53 -7.02
CA THR A 126 -3.35 -8.06 -6.68
C THR A 126 -2.47 -9.20 -6.16
N ASP A 127 -2.32 -10.27 -6.96
CA ASP A 127 -1.47 -11.43 -6.66
C ASP A 127 -1.72 -12.07 -5.27
N GLU A 128 -2.99 -12.12 -4.83
CA GLU A 128 -3.42 -12.73 -3.55
C GLU A 128 -2.83 -12.06 -2.30
N LEU A 129 -2.54 -10.75 -2.37
CA LEU A 129 -2.17 -9.95 -1.20
C LEU A 129 -3.39 -9.68 -0.31
N LEU A 130 -3.88 -10.72 0.36
CA LEU A 130 -4.96 -10.67 1.34
C LEU A 130 -4.50 -10.02 2.66
N PRO A 131 -5.33 -9.16 3.29
CA PRO A 131 -4.94 -8.45 4.50
C PRO A 131 -4.97 -9.36 5.73
N THR A 132 -3.95 -9.28 6.58
CA THR A 132 -3.91 -9.99 7.87
C THR A 132 -5.01 -9.50 8.80
N ALA A 133 -5.24 -8.19 8.84
CA ALA A 133 -6.27 -7.60 9.67
C ALA A 133 -6.81 -6.30 9.09
N ILE A 134 -8.05 -5.98 9.42
CA ILE A 134 -8.70 -4.72 9.04
C ILE A 134 -9.33 -4.11 10.29
N LEU A 135 -8.94 -2.87 10.59
CA LEU A 135 -9.51 -2.08 11.66
C LEU A 135 -10.43 -1.00 11.10
N LYS A 136 -11.60 -0.81 11.72
CA LYS A 136 -12.46 0.34 11.49
C LYS A 136 -11.85 1.58 12.14
N THR A 137 -11.75 2.66 11.39
CA THR A 137 -11.44 3.98 11.92
C THR A 137 -12.68 4.88 11.81
N PRO A 138 -12.70 6.05 12.47
CA PRO A 138 -13.84 6.97 12.36
C PRO A 138 -14.13 7.47 10.94
N LYS A 139 -13.14 7.46 10.04
CA LYS A 139 -13.27 7.97 8.65
C LYS A 139 -13.04 6.90 7.58
N GLY A 140 -12.78 5.67 7.99
CA GLY A 140 -12.60 4.55 7.07
C GLY A 140 -11.93 3.36 7.74
N TYR A 141 -10.77 2.92 7.25
CA TYR A 141 -10.18 1.64 7.63
C TYR A 141 -8.64 1.70 7.64
N HIS A 142 -8.03 0.97 8.57
CA HIS A 142 -6.62 0.61 8.50
C HIS A 142 -6.48 -0.86 8.13
N VAL A 143 -5.70 -1.14 7.08
CA VAL A 143 -5.49 -2.48 6.55
C VAL A 143 -4.07 -2.91 6.84
N TYR A 144 -3.91 -4.00 7.59
CA TYR A 144 -2.61 -4.51 8.03
C TYR A 144 -2.15 -5.69 7.19
N TYR A 145 -0.89 -5.65 6.77
CA TYR A 145 -0.14 -6.76 6.18
C TYR A 145 1.04 -7.08 7.08
N VAL A 146 0.88 -8.12 7.89
CA VAL A 146 1.89 -8.53 8.87
C VAL A 146 2.92 -9.41 8.19
N LEU A 147 4.19 -9.15 8.48
CA LEU A 147 5.28 -9.98 8.02
C LEU A 147 5.32 -11.29 8.81
N GLU A 148 5.81 -12.36 8.21
CA GLU A 148 6.09 -13.62 8.91
C GLU A 148 7.30 -13.45 9.84
N GLU A 149 8.41 -12.92 9.30
CA GLU A 149 9.61 -12.56 10.05
C GLU A 149 9.80 -11.03 10.08
N ALA A 150 10.40 -10.51 11.16
CA ALA A 150 10.70 -9.08 11.24
C ALA A 150 11.82 -8.70 10.27
N MET A 151 11.65 -7.58 9.55
CA MET A 151 12.74 -7.01 8.75
C MET A 151 13.53 -6.01 9.60
N PHE A 152 14.83 -6.22 9.70
CA PHE A 152 15.72 -5.38 10.49
C PHE A 152 16.21 -4.16 9.69
N VAL A 153 16.10 -2.99 10.32
CA VAL A 153 16.56 -1.72 9.77
C VAL A 153 17.90 -1.35 10.41
N SER A 154 18.87 -0.99 9.58
CA SER A 154 20.21 -0.59 10.02
C SER A 154 20.71 0.62 9.24
N SER A 155 21.37 1.53 9.95
CA SER A 155 22.05 2.68 9.38
C SER A 155 23.36 2.32 8.68
N ALA A 156 23.93 1.12 8.93
CA ALA A 156 25.23 0.70 8.40
C ALA A 156 25.32 0.77 6.87
N ASN A 157 24.19 0.56 6.18
CA ASN A 157 24.07 0.63 4.73
C ASN A 157 23.21 1.81 4.28
N ASN A 158 23.33 2.97 4.93
CA ASN A 158 22.56 4.19 4.62
C ASN A 158 21.05 3.92 4.50
N TYR A 159 20.50 3.12 5.42
CA TYR A 159 19.08 2.77 5.46
C TYR A 159 18.53 2.14 4.17
N LYS A 160 19.35 1.45 3.37
CA LYS A 160 18.91 0.76 2.14
C LYS A 160 17.68 -0.13 2.36
N SER A 161 17.63 -0.90 3.44
CA SER A 161 16.48 -1.77 3.74
C SER A 161 15.20 -0.98 4.02
N LEU A 162 15.30 0.17 4.71
CA LEU A 162 14.18 1.08 4.94
C LEU A 162 13.68 1.69 3.62
N ASN A 163 14.58 2.10 2.72
CA ASN A 163 14.21 2.64 1.42
C ASN A 163 13.47 1.60 0.56
N VAL A 164 13.93 0.35 0.55
CA VAL A 164 13.22 -0.76 -0.11
C VAL A 164 11.84 -0.97 0.51
N ALA A 165 11.72 -0.94 1.83
CA ALA A 165 10.42 -1.09 2.48
C ALA A 165 9.46 0.07 2.19
N LYS A 166 9.94 1.32 2.14
CA LYS A 166 9.13 2.47 1.71
C LYS A 166 8.62 2.30 0.28
N LEU A 167 9.48 1.78 -0.60
CA LEU A 167 9.12 1.50 -1.98
C LEU A 167 8.03 0.42 -2.08
N ILE A 168 8.16 -0.67 -1.31
CA ILE A 168 7.11 -1.70 -1.19
C ILE A 168 5.81 -1.07 -0.68
N SER A 169 5.88 -0.26 0.38
CA SER A 169 4.71 0.42 0.96
C SER A 169 4.02 1.36 -0.04
N SER A 170 4.79 2.15 -0.79
CA SER A 170 4.28 3.02 -1.85
C SER A 170 3.62 2.21 -2.95
N ASN A 171 4.27 1.15 -3.44
CA ASN A 171 3.71 0.27 -4.47
C ASN A 171 2.41 -0.38 -4.01
N LEU A 172 2.34 -0.85 -2.76
CA LEU A 172 1.09 -1.40 -2.18
C LEU A 172 -0.04 -0.38 -2.26
N ARG A 173 0.20 0.86 -1.83
CA ARG A 173 -0.80 1.93 -1.87
C ARG A 173 -1.24 2.24 -3.29
N HIS A 174 -0.31 2.43 -4.22
CA HIS A 174 -0.64 2.72 -5.61
C HIS A 174 -1.42 1.57 -6.27
N SER A 175 -0.98 0.33 -6.06
CA SER A 175 -1.64 -0.85 -6.65
C SER A 175 -3.08 -1.02 -6.18
N PHE A 176 -3.36 -0.75 -4.92
CA PHE A 176 -4.73 -0.79 -4.42
C PHE A 176 -5.52 0.47 -4.80
N ALA A 177 -4.88 1.64 -4.88
CA ALA A 177 -5.52 2.90 -5.31
C ALA A 177 -5.98 2.88 -6.77
N GLU A 178 -5.36 2.06 -7.62
CA GLU A 178 -5.85 1.77 -8.99
C GLU A 178 -7.23 1.11 -8.99
N GLN A 179 -7.61 0.41 -7.92
CA GLN A 179 -8.81 -0.43 -7.86
C GLN A 179 -9.86 0.05 -6.85
N LEU A 180 -9.42 0.75 -5.79
CA LEU A 180 -10.27 1.15 -4.66
C LEU A 180 -10.14 2.65 -4.39
N PRO A 181 -11.27 3.38 -4.29
CA PRO A 181 -11.24 4.79 -3.92
C PRO A 181 -10.90 4.98 -2.44
N GLY A 182 -10.24 6.09 -2.11
CA GLY A 182 -10.01 6.53 -0.74
C GLY A 182 -8.71 6.03 -0.09
N ILE A 183 -7.84 5.33 -0.82
CA ILE A 183 -6.52 4.95 -0.28
C ILE A 183 -5.61 6.18 -0.23
N ASP A 184 -5.11 6.49 0.96
CA ASP A 184 -4.17 7.59 1.14
C ASP A 184 -2.75 7.15 0.74
N VAL A 185 -2.35 7.54 -0.47
CA VAL A 185 -1.00 7.29 -0.99
C VAL A 185 0.07 8.12 -0.28
N THR A 186 -0.31 9.26 0.33
CA THR A 186 0.60 10.27 0.91
C THR A 186 0.88 10.08 2.40
N CYS A 187 0.11 9.22 3.09
CA CYS A 187 0.29 8.98 4.51
C CYS A 187 1.71 8.48 4.87
N ASN A 188 2.12 8.61 6.13
CA ASN A 188 3.43 8.10 6.55
C ASN A 188 3.50 6.56 6.39
N HIS A 189 4.61 6.01 5.87
CA HIS A 189 4.79 4.55 5.65
C HIS A 189 4.75 3.73 6.94
N PHE A 190 5.39 4.22 7.99
CA PHE A 190 5.61 3.49 9.25
C PHE A 190 5.22 4.34 10.46
N GLY A 191 4.17 5.14 10.27
CA GLY A 191 3.71 6.11 11.24
C GLY A 191 2.86 5.52 12.37
N ILE A 192 2.00 6.37 12.90
CA ILE A 192 1.12 6.05 14.03
C ILE A 192 -0.26 5.66 13.47
N PHE A 193 -0.77 4.50 13.88
CA PHE A 193 -2.03 3.92 13.42
C PHE A 193 -3.01 3.67 14.57
N ARG A 194 -4.26 3.32 14.28
CA ARG A 194 -5.26 2.95 15.29
C ARG A 194 -4.85 1.69 16.06
N MET A 195 -5.04 1.74 17.37
CA MET A 195 -4.84 0.57 18.25
C MET A 195 -5.92 -0.48 17.97
N PRO A 196 -5.58 -1.76 17.77
CA PRO A 196 -6.57 -2.82 17.68
C PRO A 196 -7.35 -2.96 18.99
N THR A 197 -8.68 -2.97 18.91
CA THR A 197 -9.59 -3.25 20.03
C THR A 197 -10.67 -4.23 19.58
N LYS A 198 -11.42 -4.79 20.53
CA LYS A 198 -12.53 -5.72 20.21
C LYS A 198 -13.63 -5.08 19.37
N GLN A 199 -13.78 -3.74 19.45
CA GLN A 199 -14.86 -3.00 18.79
C GLN A 199 -14.48 -2.55 17.39
N ASN A 200 -13.19 -2.30 17.12
CA ASN A 200 -12.76 -1.80 15.82
C ASN A 200 -12.17 -2.89 14.90
N LEU A 201 -11.78 -4.06 15.42
CA LEU A 201 -11.30 -5.16 14.59
C LEU A 201 -12.46 -5.80 13.83
N ILE A 202 -12.47 -5.64 12.50
CA ILE A 202 -13.52 -6.17 11.62
C ILE A 202 -13.11 -7.51 11.00
N HIS A 203 -11.83 -7.64 10.65
CA HIS A 203 -11.28 -8.83 10.04
C HIS A 203 -9.93 -9.15 10.67
N PHE A 204 -9.69 -10.43 10.92
CA PHE A 204 -8.41 -10.95 11.37
C PHE A 204 -8.25 -12.39 10.89
N GLU A 205 -7.22 -12.65 10.10
CA GLU A 205 -6.81 -13.99 9.68
C GLU A 205 -5.31 -14.15 9.95
N PRO A 206 -4.93 -14.85 11.03
CA PRO A 206 -3.52 -14.96 11.46
C PRO A 206 -2.63 -15.70 10.45
N ASN A 207 -3.22 -16.47 9.52
CA ASN A 207 -2.47 -17.18 8.49
C ASN A 207 -2.08 -16.30 7.30
N PHE A 208 -2.70 -15.11 7.15
CA PHE A 208 -2.37 -14.17 6.08
C PHE A 208 -1.16 -13.32 6.45
N VAL A 209 0.00 -13.96 6.57
CA VAL A 209 1.30 -13.32 6.82
C VAL A 209 2.21 -13.45 5.61
N TYR A 210 3.13 -12.50 5.45
CA TYR A 210 3.97 -12.41 4.26
C TYR A 210 5.45 -12.40 4.60
N SER A 211 6.26 -13.14 3.85
CA SER A 211 7.71 -12.93 3.90
C SER A 211 8.06 -11.60 3.24
N PHE A 212 9.08 -10.90 3.75
CA PHE A 212 9.58 -9.67 3.14
C PHE A 212 9.99 -9.89 1.67
N LYS A 213 10.56 -11.07 1.36
CA LYS A 213 10.96 -11.46 0.01
C LYS A 213 9.76 -11.59 -0.94
N GLN A 214 8.63 -12.12 -0.49
CA GLN A 214 7.40 -12.18 -1.29
C GLN A 214 6.93 -10.78 -1.66
N LEU A 215 6.82 -9.87 -0.68
CA LEU A 215 6.40 -8.48 -0.93
C LEU A 215 7.38 -7.72 -1.81
N MET A 216 8.70 -7.96 -1.64
CA MET A 216 9.73 -7.37 -2.49
C MET A 216 9.60 -7.86 -3.94
N ASN A 217 9.46 -9.16 -4.16
CA ASN A 217 9.29 -9.73 -5.51
C ASN A 217 8.01 -9.23 -6.17
N TRP A 218 6.92 -9.13 -5.40
CA TRP A 218 5.67 -8.54 -5.87
C TRP A 218 5.86 -7.07 -6.26
N SER A 219 6.50 -6.27 -5.39
CA SER A 219 6.78 -4.85 -5.62
C SER A 219 7.62 -4.63 -6.88
N MET A 220 8.62 -5.49 -7.14
CA MET A 220 9.41 -5.49 -8.37
C MET A 220 8.53 -5.77 -9.60
N LYS A 221 7.67 -6.80 -9.55
CA LYS A 221 6.74 -7.10 -10.66
C LYS A 221 5.77 -5.95 -10.95
N TYR A 222 5.24 -5.32 -9.92
CA TYR A 222 4.36 -4.16 -10.05
C TYR A 222 5.11 -2.98 -10.68
N GLN A 223 6.36 -2.73 -10.27
CA GLN A 223 7.21 -1.74 -10.90
C GLN A 223 7.59 -2.08 -12.33
N ASP A 224 7.83 -3.35 -12.68
CA ASP A 224 8.08 -3.75 -14.06
C ASP A 224 6.85 -3.48 -14.93
N LYS A 225 5.63 -3.65 -14.40
CA LYS A 225 4.39 -3.29 -15.09
C LYS A 225 4.32 -1.78 -15.36
N ILE A 226 4.45 -0.95 -14.32
CA ILE A 226 4.39 0.52 -14.46
C ILE A 226 5.55 1.06 -15.28
N SER A 227 6.76 0.56 -15.02
CA SER A 227 7.95 1.02 -15.74
C SER A 227 7.91 0.57 -17.18
N PHE A 228 7.27 -0.55 -17.55
CA PHE A 228 7.01 -0.88 -18.96
C PHE A 228 6.04 0.11 -19.59
N GLU A 229 4.94 0.46 -18.91
CA GLU A 229 4.02 1.52 -19.35
C GLU A 229 4.77 2.86 -19.51
N PHE A 230 5.65 3.21 -18.56
CA PHE A 230 6.39 4.47 -18.55
C PHE A 230 7.64 4.48 -19.46
N THR A 231 8.27 3.33 -19.73
CA THR A 231 9.42 3.22 -20.65
C THR A 231 9.01 3.07 -22.12
N LEU A 232 7.74 2.78 -22.39
CA LEU A 232 7.15 3.06 -23.70
C LEU A 232 7.13 4.57 -23.99
N ASP A 233 6.99 5.42 -22.96
CA ASP A 233 7.09 6.87 -23.09
C ASP A 233 8.53 7.41 -23.01
N LEU A 234 9.41 6.80 -22.23
CA LEU A 234 10.72 7.39 -21.90
C LEU A 234 11.86 6.35 -21.81
N LYS A 235 12.57 6.10 -22.91
CA LYS A 235 13.91 5.48 -22.90
C LYS A 235 14.82 6.37 -23.78
N LYS A 236 15.92 6.97 -23.32
CA LYS A 236 16.94 6.58 -22.33
C LYS A 236 17.66 7.82 -21.73
N LYS A 237 18.39 7.55 -20.63
CA LYS A 237 19.41 8.37 -19.94
C LYS A 237 19.84 9.62 -20.72
N ALA A 238 19.28 10.76 -20.32
CA ALA A 238 19.82 12.05 -20.69
C ALA A 238 21.24 12.17 -20.10
N LYS A 239 22.17 12.75 -20.86
CA LYS A 239 23.23 13.55 -20.24
C LYS A 239 22.53 14.46 -19.23
N THR A 240 22.94 14.39 -17.98
CA THR A 240 22.36 15.18 -16.88
C THR A 240 22.42 16.65 -17.25
N VAL A 241 21.30 17.18 -17.73
CA VAL A 241 21.07 18.61 -17.79
C VAL A 241 21.02 19.05 -16.33
N ARG A 242 21.69 20.16 -16.00
CA ARG A 242 21.62 20.71 -14.66
C ARG A 242 20.15 21.03 -14.38
N GLN A 243 19.62 20.65 -13.23
CA GLN A 243 18.20 20.84 -12.91
C GLN A 243 17.78 22.31 -12.96
N VAL A 244 18.71 23.25 -12.70
CA VAL A 244 18.48 24.70 -12.85
C VAL A 244 18.29 25.17 -14.29
N ASP A 245 18.77 24.40 -15.28
CA ASP A 245 18.64 24.71 -16.70
C ASP A 245 17.32 24.17 -17.30
N GLU A 246 16.56 23.40 -16.53
CA GLU A 246 15.26 22.87 -16.98
C GLU A 246 14.13 23.90 -16.83
N SER A 247 13.11 23.79 -17.68
CA SER A 247 12.02 24.77 -17.76
C SER A 247 11.24 24.92 -16.45
N TRP A 248 11.02 23.82 -15.73
CA TRP A 248 10.27 23.84 -14.46
C TRP A 248 10.91 24.72 -13.39
N TYR A 249 12.25 24.79 -13.35
CA TYR A 249 12.96 25.54 -12.33
C TYR A 249 12.63 27.03 -12.48
N ARG A 250 12.71 27.55 -13.70
CA ARG A 250 12.33 28.93 -14.02
C ARG A 250 10.84 29.18 -13.81
N GLU A 251 10.00 28.20 -14.13
CA GLU A 251 8.56 28.33 -13.97
C GLU A 251 8.16 28.48 -12.50
N LEU A 252 8.72 27.65 -11.61
CA LEU A 252 8.52 27.79 -10.17
C LEU A 252 9.12 29.08 -9.62
N MET A 253 10.34 29.44 -10.04
CA MET A 253 11.00 30.68 -9.59
C MET A 253 10.24 31.95 -10.01
N ASN A 254 9.52 31.92 -11.13
CA ASN A 254 8.69 33.04 -11.57
C ASN A 254 7.28 33.02 -10.94
N THR A 255 6.93 31.99 -10.17
CA THR A 255 5.61 31.86 -9.58
C THR A 255 5.56 32.56 -8.23
N ALA A 256 5.13 33.82 -8.24
CA ALA A 256 5.06 34.64 -7.03
C ALA A 256 3.92 34.25 -6.06
N LYS A 257 2.87 33.53 -6.52
CA LYS A 257 1.68 33.21 -5.71
C LYS A 257 1.75 31.79 -5.14
N ILE A 258 2.43 31.62 -4.01
CA ILE A 258 2.57 30.29 -3.37
C ILE A 258 2.04 30.33 -1.95
N ARG A 259 1.10 29.43 -1.65
CA ARG A 259 0.48 29.28 -0.32
C ARG A 259 1.49 28.65 0.65
N GLY A 260 1.40 28.96 1.94
CA GLY A 260 2.20 28.29 2.96
C GLY A 260 1.45 28.18 4.28
N ASN A 261 1.01 26.96 4.62
CA ASN A 261 0.49 26.61 5.94
C ASN A 261 1.18 25.33 6.45
N LYS A 262 1.16 25.16 7.77
CA LYS A 262 1.72 23.96 8.40
C LYS A 262 0.95 22.71 7.95
N GLY A 263 1.64 21.78 7.30
CA GLY A 263 1.07 20.52 6.79
C GLY A 263 0.58 20.57 5.34
N GLU A 264 0.70 21.71 4.66
CA GLU A 264 0.42 21.86 3.22
C GLU A 264 1.73 22.07 2.45
N ILE A 265 1.82 21.53 1.24
CA ILE A 265 2.98 21.74 0.35
C ILE A 265 2.92 23.16 -0.18
N GLY A 266 3.96 23.94 0.13
CA GLY A 266 3.95 25.37 -0.11
C GLY A 266 5.32 26.00 -0.20
N ARG A 267 5.42 27.28 0.16
CA ARG A 267 6.65 28.09 0.03
C ARG A 267 7.93 27.41 0.59
N ASN A 268 7.85 26.74 1.75
CA ASN A 268 9.00 26.04 2.34
C ASN A 268 9.45 24.86 1.47
N ASN A 269 8.49 24.11 0.91
CA ASN A 269 8.76 23.00 0.01
C ASN A 269 9.31 23.49 -1.34
N THR A 270 8.81 24.60 -1.86
CA THR A 270 9.32 25.20 -3.11
C THR A 270 10.77 25.64 -2.95
N ILE A 271 11.08 26.42 -1.91
CA ILE A 271 12.46 26.87 -1.62
C ILE A 271 13.38 25.66 -1.43
N PHE A 272 12.93 24.64 -0.69
CA PHE A 272 13.72 23.42 -0.50
C PHE A 272 13.98 22.67 -1.81
N THR A 273 12.96 22.52 -2.66
CA THR A 273 13.05 21.79 -3.93
C THR A 273 13.94 22.53 -4.94
N CYS A 274 13.80 23.86 -5.06
CA CYS A 274 14.68 24.68 -5.89
C CYS A 274 16.12 24.66 -5.35
N SER A 275 16.32 24.72 -4.03
CA SER A 275 17.66 24.62 -3.42
C SER A 275 18.33 23.27 -3.70
N LEU A 276 17.57 22.18 -3.74
CA LEU A 276 18.06 20.86 -4.13
C LEU A 276 18.48 20.81 -5.61
N ALA A 277 17.76 21.53 -6.49
CA ALA A 277 18.14 21.67 -7.88
C ALA A 277 19.43 22.49 -8.05
N CYS A 278 19.61 23.56 -7.28
CA CYS A 278 20.88 24.32 -7.23
C CYS A 278 22.04 23.41 -6.79
N TYR A 279 21.85 22.66 -5.70
CA TYR A 279 22.86 21.73 -5.18
C TYR A 279 23.25 20.65 -6.20
N SER A 280 22.26 19.97 -6.80
CA SER A 280 22.52 18.91 -7.81
C SER A 280 23.16 19.45 -9.09
N SER A 281 22.95 20.74 -9.37
CA SER A 281 23.51 21.46 -10.52
C SER A 281 24.91 22.02 -10.27
N GLY A 282 25.45 21.87 -9.06
CA GLY A 282 26.79 22.32 -8.69
C GLY A 282 26.91 23.81 -8.37
N LEU A 283 25.79 24.49 -8.06
CA LEU A 283 25.85 25.86 -7.53
C LEU A 283 26.40 25.85 -6.10
N SER A 284 27.11 26.91 -5.74
CA SER A 284 27.56 27.13 -4.37
C SER A 284 26.39 27.50 -3.44
N PHE A 285 26.62 27.36 -2.14
CA PHE A 285 25.65 27.78 -1.12
C PHE A 285 25.30 29.26 -1.24
N GLU A 286 26.28 30.11 -1.57
CA GLU A 286 26.11 31.56 -1.70
C GLU A 286 25.28 31.93 -2.93
N GLU A 287 25.55 31.30 -4.09
CA GLU A 287 24.75 31.49 -5.30
C GLU A 287 23.30 31.04 -5.09
N CYS A 288 23.10 29.88 -4.45
CA CYS A 288 21.75 29.41 -4.12
C CYS A 288 21.04 30.31 -3.12
N TYR A 289 21.76 30.86 -2.14
CA TYR A 289 21.19 31.79 -1.16
C TYR A 289 20.69 33.05 -1.84
N ASN A 290 21.48 33.66 -2.73
CA ASN A 290 21.08 34.86 -3.45
C ASN A 290 19.82 34.63 -4.30
N GLU A 291 19.76 33.51 -5.03
CA GLU A 291 18.58 33.13 -5.84
C GLU A 291 17.33 32.92 -4.97
N MET A 292 17.45 32.21 -3.85
CA MET A 292 16.32 31.93 -2.97
C MET A 292 15.87 33.17 -2.19
N ASP A 293 16.78 34.07 -1.83
CA ASP A 293 16.47 35.34 -1.15
C ASP A 293 15.70 36.28 -2.09
N GLN A 294 16.12 36.37 -3.35
CA GLN A 294 15.38 37.10 -4.38
C GLN A 294 13.98 36.52 -4.56
N PHE A 295 13.86 35.20 -4.75
CA PHE A 295 12.57 34.54 -4.87
C PHE A 295 11.67 34.75 -3.65
N ASN A 296 12.23 34.61 -2.44
CA ASN A 296 11.50 34.79 -1.19
C ASN A 296 10.97 36.22 -1.02
N SER A 297 11.68 37.22 -1.54
CA SER A 297 11.26 38.62 -1.54
C SER A 297 10.06 38.87 -2.47
N GLU A 298 9.90 38.05 -3.51
CA GLU A 298 8.81 38.17 -4.49
C GLU A 298 7.54 37.39 -4.11
N LEU A 299 7.60 36.53 -3.09
CA LEU A 299 6.48 35.68 -2.65
C LEU A 299 5.29 36.50 -2.12
N LYS A 300 4.10 36.16 -2.62
CA LYS A 300 2.81 36.72 -2.24
C LYS A 300 1.79 35.62 -1.93
N ASP A 301 0.86 35.90 -1.02
CA ASP A 301 -0.31 35.05 -0.79
C ASP A 301 -1.37 35.26 -1.91
N PHE A 302 -2.46 34.47 -1.87
CA PHE A 302 -3.56 34.60 -2.85
C PHE A 302 -4.30 35.95 -2.79
N ASN A 303 -4.18 36.66 -1.67
CA ASN A 303 -4.78 37.97 -1.45
C ASN A 303 -3.81 39.11 -1.81
N GLY A 304 -2.59 38.79 -2.27
CA GLY A 304 -1.58 39.75 -2.71
C GLY A 304 -0.68 40.32 -1.61
N HIS A 305 -0.79 39.84 -0.37
CA HIS A 305 0.09 40.25 0.73
C HIS A 305 1.45 39.55 0.65
N SER A 306 2.50 40.19 1.18
CA SER A 306 3.82 39.58 1.27
C SER A 306 3.76 38.27 2.07
N ALA A 307 4.29 37.20 1.47
CA ALA A 307 4.36 35.86 2.06
C ALA A 307 5.81 35.42 2.30
N SER A 308 6.75 36.37 2.36
CA SER A 308 8.17 36.13 2.57
C SER A 308 8.45 35.45 3.91
N LEU A 309 9.35 34.47 3.90
CA LEU A 309 9.90 33.84 5.08
C LEU A 309 10.96 34.73 5.73
N LYS A 310 11.19 34.53 7.03
CA LYS A 310 12.34 35.13 7.72
C LYS A 310 13.62 34.56 7.12
N ASP A 311 14.63 35.40 6.93
CA ASP A 311 15.94 35.01 6.41
C ASP A 311 16.53 33.78 7.15
N SER A 312 16.51 33.79 8.48
CA SER A 312 16.96 32.64 9.30
C SER A 312 16.26 31.31 9.01
N GLU A 313 15.03 31.34 8.47
CA GLU A 313 14.27 30.16 8.05
C GLU A 313 14.70 29.70 6.65
N VAL A 314 14.88 30.64 5.71
CA VAL A 314 15.43 30.38 4.37
C VAL A 314 16.81 29.73 4.47
N VAL A 315 17.71 30.29 5.29
CA VAL A 315 19.05 29.74 5.54
C VAL A 315 18.99 28.32 6.09
N LYS A 316 18.04 28.01 6.98
CA LYS A 316 17.86 26.65 7.52
C LYS A 316 17.41 25.67 6.43
N ILE A 317 16.51 26.09 5.55
CA ILE A 317 16.02 25.27 4.43
C ILE A 317 17.17 24.97 3.46
N ILE A 318 17.94 25.98 3.07
CA ILE A 318 19.10 25.81 2.17
C ILE A 318 20.16 24.91 2.81
N LYS A 319 20.49 25.11 4.10
CA LYS A 319 21.42 24.21 4.83
C LYS A 319 20.94 22.76 4.84
N SER A 320 19.63 22.54 4.94
CA SER A 320 19.05 21.20 4.85
C SER A 320 19.25 20.60 3.45
N ALA A 321 19.05 21.38 2.38
CA ALA A 321 19.25 20.93 1.01
C ALA A 321 20.74 20.60 0.74
N TYR A 322 21.66 21.44 1.23
CA TYR A 322 23.12 21.29 1.09
C TYR A 322 23.75 20.35 2.13
N SER A 323 22.96 19.65 2.93
CA SER A 323 23.47 18.70 3.93
C SER A 323 24.13 17.46 3.32
N GLY A 324 24.03 17.26 2.00
CA GLY A 324 24.51 16.06 1.31
C GLY A 324 23.63 14.82 1.48
N LYS A 325 22.56 14.91 2.28
CA LYS A 325 21.57 13.83 2.47
C LYS A 325 20.75 13.55 1.21
N TYR A 326 20.61 14.54 0.33
CA TYR A 326 19.79 14.50 -0.87
C TYR A 326 20.65 14.67 -2.11
N THR A 327 20.30 13.99 -3.20
CA THR A 327 21.08 14.04 -4.45
C THR A 327 20.57 15.07 -5.46
N GLY A 328 19.36 15.60 -5.26
CA GLY A 328 18.72 16.58 -6.13
C GLY A 328 17.20 16.65 -5.92
N ALA A 329 16.54 17.52 -6.67
CA ALA A 329 15.09 17.66 -6.62
C ALA A 329 14.42 16.41 -7.21
N SER A 330 13.52 15.78 -6.45
CA SER A 330 12.77 14.60 -6.88
C SER A 330 11.66 14.96 -7.86
N LYS A 331 11.47 14.12 -8.87
CA LYS A 331 10.46 14.32 -9.92
C LYS A 331 9.05 14.45 -9.36
N GLU A 332 8.71 13.66 -8.34
CA GLU A 332 7.39 13.62 -7.72
C GLU A 332 7.04 14.98 -7.10
N PHE A 333 7.96 15.53 -6.31
CA PHE A 333 7.78 16.86 -5.69
C PHE A 333 7.77 18.01 -6.74
N ILE A 334 8.56 17.91 -7.80
CA ILE A 334 8.53 18.90 -8.90
C ILE A 334 7.16 18.89 -9.57
N GLN A 335 6.66 17.71 -9.94
CA GLN A 335 5.35 17.55 -10.56
C GLN A 335 4.22 18.07 -9.66
N GLU A 336 4.30 17.77 -8.37
CA GLU A 336 3.32 18.22 -7.38
C GLU A 336 3.29 19.75 -7.26
N LEU A 337 4.46 20.40 -7.11
CA LEU A 337 4.56 21.86 -7.04
C LEU A 337 4.08 22.55 -8.33
N LEU A 338 4.45 22.02 -9.50
CA LEU A 338 3.98 22.57 -10.78
C LEU A 338 2.46 22.45 -10.90
N SER A 339 1.91 21.28 -10.59
CA SER A 339 0.45 21.08 -10.67
C SER A 339 -0.33 22.01 -9.74
N LEU A 340 0.21 22.29 -8.54
CA LEU A 340 -0.43 23.16 -7.56
C LEU A 340 -0.35 24.64 -7.90
N TYR A 341 0.78 25.12 -8.42
CA TYR A 341 1.05 26.56 -8.49
C TYR A 341 1.15 27.13 -9.92
N THR A 342 1.42 26.30 -10.91
CA THR A 342 1.60 26.73 -12.32
C THR A 342 0.52 26.16 -13.25
N GLY A 343 -0.10 25.03 -12.86
CA GLY A 343 -0.99 24.27 -13.74
C GLY A 343 -0.25 23.47 -14.83
N SER A 344 1.08 23.55 -14.86
CA SER A 344 1.92 22.86 -15.84
C SER A 344 2.26 21.44 -15.40
N THR A 345 2.60 20.61 -16.39
CA THR A 345 3.11 19.26 -16.17
C THR A 345 4.60 19.25 -16.43
N TYR A 346 5.36 18.60 -15.56
CA TYR A 346 6.80 18.48 -15.70
C TYR A 346 7.15 17.71 -16.97
N ASN A 347 7.70 18.43 -17.96
CA ASN A 347 8.23 17.87 -19.19
C ASN A 347 9.75 18.14 -19.23
N PRO A 348 10.61 17.14 -18.94
CA PRO A 348 12.06 17.34 -18.99
C PRO A 348 12.47 17.77 -20.40
N SER A 349 13.35 18.77 -20.51
CA SER A 349 13.67 19.45 -21.78
C SER A 349 14.13 18.46 -22.87
N VAL A 350 13.34 18.32 -23.93
CA VAL A 350 13.53 17.31 -25.00
C VAL A 350 14.35 17.84 -26.19
N CYS A 351 14.49 19.16 -26.35
CA CYS A 351 14.96 19.79 -27.58
C CYS A 351 16.10 20.79 -27.33
N GLN A 352 17.22 20.64 -28.05
CA GLN A 352 18.14 21.73 -28.35
C GLN A 352 17.84 22.22 -29.77
N ASN A 353 17.66 23.53 -29.95
CA ASN A 353 17.54 24.21 -31.25
C ASN A 353 16.46 23.62 -32.20
N GLY A 354 15.29 23.28 -31.67
CA GLY A 354 14.13 22.88 -32.49
C GLY A 354 14.29 21.54 -33.24
N ARG A 355 15.31 20.74 -32.93
CA ARG A 355 15.52 19.41 -33.52
C ARG A 355 15.69 18.37 -32.42
N VAL A 356 14.95 17.26 -32.53
CA VAL A 356 15.11 16.10 -31.64
C VAL A 356 16.47 15.47 -31.90
N ALA A 357 17.29 15.31 -30.86
CA ALA A 357 18.61 14.70 -30.96
C ALA A 357 18.51 13.28 -31.56
N ARG A 358 19.41 12.94 -32.51
CA ARG A 358 19.41 11.65 -33.23
C ARG A 358 19.44 10.43 -32.30
N GLU A 359 20.06 10.57 -31.13
CA GLU A 359 20.15 9.54 -30.09
C GLU A 359 18.80 9.18 -29.44
N LYS A 360 17.75 9.98 -29.68
CA LYS A 360 16.37 9.80 -29.20
C LYS A 360 15.39 9.41 -30.31
N TRP A 361 15.86 8.99 -31.49
CA TRP A 361 14.97 8.34 -32.48
C TRP A 361 14.50 7.01 -31.91
N VAL A 362 13.22 6.95 -31.51
CA VAL A 362 12.58 5.73 -31.05
C VAL A 362 11.57 5.31 -32.10
N LYS A 363 11.60 4.04 -32.51
CA LYS A 363 10.44 3.44 -33.18
C LYS A 363 9.36 3.31 -32.12
N HIS A 364 8.35 4.17 -32.19
CA HIS A 364 7.15 4.02 -31.36
C HIS A 364 6.60 2.61 -31.55
N ALA A 365 6.32 1.93 -30.44
CA ALA A 365 5.59 0.68 -30.52
C ALA A 365 4.25 1.00 -31.19
N LYS A 366 3.95 0.31 -32.28
CA LYS A 366 2.65 0.40 -32.94
C LYS A 366 1.55 0.24 -31.90
N THR A 367 0.45 0.97 -32.01
CA THR A 367 -0.69 0.75 -31.11
C THR A 367 -1.25 -0.66 -31.33
N ARG A 368 -2.05 -1.17 -30.39
CA ARG A 368 -2.56 -2.55 -30.48
C ARG A 368 -3.32 -2.79 -31.80
N GLU A 369 -4.02 -1.77 -32.27
CA GLU A 369 -4.84 -1.78 -33.49
C GLU A 369 -4.00 -1.81 -34.78
N GLU A 370 -2.78 -1.24 -34.73
CA GLU A 370 -1.84 -1.20 -35.85
C GLU A 370 -0.95 -2.45 -35.93
N ARG A 371 -0.98 -3.32 -34.90
CA ARG A 371 -0.20 -4.56 -34.85
C ARG A 371 -0.96 -5.68 -35.54
N GLU A 372 -0.23 -6.49 -36.31
CA GLU A 372 -0.75 -7.73 -36.88
C GLU A 372 -0.94 -8.83 -35.82
N LYS A 373 -0.15 -8.79 -34.73
CA LYS A 373 -0.19 -9.77 -33.64
C LYS A 373 -0.13 -9.07 -32.28
N SER A 374 -1.10 -9.36 -31.41
CA SER A 374 -1.10 -8.91 -30.01
C SER A 374 -0.19 -9.78 -29.14
N HIS A 375 0.26 -9.23 -28.01
CA HIS A 375 1.10 -9.95 -27.06
C HIS A 375 0.27 -10.96 -26.23
N TYR A 376 0.89 -12.07 -25.82
CA TYR A 376 0.21 -13.09 -24.99
C TYR A 376 -0.27 -12.55 -23.64
N LYS A 377 0.39 -11.52 -23.10
CA LYS A 377 -0.04 -10.86 -21.86
C LYS A 377 -1.39 -10.14 -22.04
N GLU A 378 -1.54 -9.41 -23.15
CA GLU A 378 -2.80 -8.73 -23.52
C GLU A 378 -3.91 -9.78 -23.70
N TRP A 379 -3.61 -10.85 -24.45
CA TRP A 379 -4.56 -11.95 -24.65
C TRP A 379 -4.95 -12.68 -23.36
N ALA A 380 -4.04 -12.82 -22.40
CA ALA A 380 -4.33 -13.39 -21.09
C ALA A 380 -5.33 -12.52 -20.31
N GLU A 381 -5.13 -11.21 -20.32
CA GLU A 381 -6.01 -10.24 -19.67
C GLU A 381 -7.40 -10.24 -20.31
N ASP A 382 -7.48 -10.22 -21.65
CA ASP A 382 -8.76 -10.28 -22.37
C ASP A 382 -9.54 -11.57 -22.04
N LEU A 383 -8.86 -12.73 -22.01
CA LEU A 383 -9.50 -14.00 -21.70
C LEU A 383 -10.02 -14.04 -20.25
N ILE A 384 -9.23 -13.54 -19.29
CA ILE A 384 -9.65 -13.47 -17.88
C ILE A 384 -10.86 -12.54 -17.73
N ASN A 385 -10.85 -11.38 -18.39
CA ASN A 385 -11.97 -10.44 -18.37
C ASN A 385 -13.22 -11.06 -18.99
N TYR A 386 -13.09 -11.70 -20.15
CA TYR A 386 -14.19 -12.42 -20.80
C TYR A 386 -14.81 -13.49 -19.90
N ILE A 387 -13.98 -14.29 -19.21
CA ILE A 387 -14.49 -15.28 -18.25
C ILE A 387 -15.22 -14.56 -17.12
N ASN A 388 -14.61 -13.57 -16.49
CA ASN A 388 -15.20 -12.84 -15.36
C ASN A 388 -16.55 -12.19 -15.71
N GLU A 389 -16.68 -11.58 -16.88
CA GLU A 389 -17.93 -10.96 -17.36
C GLU A 389 -19.07 -11.96 -17.60
N LYS A 390 -18.72 -13.16 -18.08
CA LYS A 390 -19.68 -14.21 -18.41
C LYS A 390 -20.00 -15.14 -17.23
N THR A 391 -19.24 -15.02 -16.15
CA THR A 391 -19.42 -15.82 -14.95
C THR A 391 -20.39 -15.14 -13.99
N SER A 392 -21.15 -15.91 -13.22
CA SER A 392 -22.11 -15.36 -12.26
C SER A 392 -21.83 -15.85 -10.85
N SER A 393 -22.38 -15.15 -9.86
CA SER A 393 -22.28 -15.51 -8.44
C SER A 393 -22.64 -16.97 -8.14
N ALA A 394 -23.58 -17.57 -8.91
CA ALA A 394 -24.04 -18.94 -8.72
C ALA A 394 -23.23 -19.98 -9.52
N ARG A 395 -22.66 -19.59 -10.66
CA ARG A 395 -21.88 -20.48 -11.53
C ARG A 395 -20.49 -19.85 -11.71
N PRO A 396 -19.44 -20.37 -11.02
CA PRO A 396 -18.09 -19.79 -11.03
C PRO A 396 -17.30 -20.06 -12.31
N TYR A 397 -17.93 -20.71 -13.30
CA TYR A 397 -17.29 -21.10 -14.54
C TYR A 397 -18.17 -20.78 -15.73
N ILE A 398 -17.53 -20.56 -16.86
CA ILE A 398 -18.18 -20.62 -18.16
C ILE A 398 -18.00 -22.01 -18.75
N GLN A 399 -19.07 -22.56 -19.33
CA GLN A 399 -19.00 -23.77 -20.14
C GLN A 399 -19.12 -23.35 -21.60
N THR A 400 -18.03 -23.44 -22.34
CA THR A 400 -17.97 -22.98 -23.73
C THR A 400 -16.98 -23.82 -24.55
N ASP A 401 -16.98 -23.61 -25.85
CA ASP A 401 -16.01 -24.20 -26.76
C ASP A 401 -14.91 -23.20 -27.13
N ARG A 402 -13.85 -23.74 -27.73
CA ARG A 402 -12.70 -22.95 -28.16
C ARG A 402 -13.07 -21.94 -29.25
N GLU A 403 -13.96 -22.33 -30.15
CA GLU A 403 -14.33 -21.52 -31.32
C GLU A 403 -15.07 -20.26 -30.90
N THR A 404 -15.99 -20.37 -29.94
CA THR A 404 -16.74 -19.25 -29.36
C THR A 404 -15.80 -18.26 -28.68
N ILE A 405 -14.82 -18.73 -27.91
CA ILE A 405 -13.82 -17.85 -27.26
C ILE A 405 -12.97 -17.15 -28.31
N CYS A 406 -12.44 -17.88 -29.29
CA CYS A 406 -11.59 -17.32 -30.33
C CYS A 406 -12.34 -16.26 -31.14
N LYS A 407 -13.61 -16.52 -31.47
CA LYS A 407 -14.48 -15.59 -32.18
C LYS A 407 -14.82 -14.35 -31.34
N ALA A 408 -15.11 -14.52 -30.05
CA ALA A 408 -15.44 -13.42 -29.16
C ALA A 408 -14.26 -12.47 -28.93
N LEU A 409 -13.03 -13.00 -28.86
CA LEU A 409 -11.81 -12.22 -28.63
C LEU A 409 -11.12 -11.78 -29.93
N GLY A 410 -11.55 -12.27 -31.10
CA GLY A 410 -10.83 -12.06 -32.36
C GLY A 410 -9.43 -12.69 -32.37
N MET A 411 -9.25 -13.78 -31.62
CA MET A 411 -7.95 -14.44 -31.41
C MET A 411 -7.77 -15.64 -32.36
N PRO A 412 -6.60 -15.81 -33.00
CA PRO A 412 -6.29 -17.02 -33.74
C PRO A 412 -6.28 -18.27 -32.84
N GLU A 413 -6.77 -19.40 -33.38
CA GLU A 413 -6.86 -20.65 -32.62
C GLU A 413 -5.51 -21.21 -32.12
N SER A 414 -4.45 -20.99 -32.89
CA SER A 414 -3.09 -21.38 -32.53
C SER A 414 -2.61 -20.60 -31.30
N SER A 415 -2.79 -19.28 -31.31
CA SER A 415 -2.49 -18.39 -30.19
C SER A 415 -3.26 -18.79 -28.92
N TYR A 416 -4.55 -19.15 -29.05
CA TYR A 416 -5.34 -19.63 -27.93
C TYR A 416 -4.77 -20.90 -27.30
N LYS A 417 -4.34 -21.88 -28.12
CA LYS A 417 -3.76 -23.14 -27.61
C LYS A 417 -2.49 -22.90 -26.80
N ASP A 418 -1.59 -22.04 -27.30
CA ASP A 418 -0.35 -21.71 -26.61
C ASP A 418 -0.62 -20.89 -25.34
N LEU A 419 -1.54 -19.92 -25.40
CA LEU A 419 -2.00 -19.15 -24.24
C LEU A 419 -2.55 -20.07 -23.15
N MET A 420 -3.43 -21.01 -23.50
CA MET A 420 -4.00 -21.96 -22.54
C MET A 420 -2.93 -22.88 -21.93
N ARG A 421 -1.92 -23.29 -22.70
CA ARG A 421 -0.79 -24.05 -22.17
C ARG A 421 -0.02 -23.23 -21.14
N GLN A 422 0.23 -21.95 -21.43
CA GLN A 422 0.90 -21.02 -20.53
C GLN A 422 0.08 -20.77 -19.25
N LEU A 423 -1.21 -20.42 -19.38
CA LEU A 423 -2.08 -20.13 -18.23
C LEU A 423 -2.29 -21.34 -17.32
N LYS A 424 -2.32 -22.56 -17.87
CA LYS A 424 -2.32 -23.80 -17.09
C LYS A 424 -1.01 -24.00 -16.32
N LYS A 425 0.13 -23.77 -16.98
CA LYS A 425 1.46 -23.86 -16.35
C LYS A 425 1.60 -22.86 -15.20
N GLU A 426 1.09 -21.64 -15.40
CA GLU A 426 1.07 -20.56 -14.41
C GLU A 426 -0.04 -20.70 -13.35
N LYS A 427 -0.92 -21.71 -13.46
CA LYS A 427 -2.08 -21.94 -12.58
C LYS A 427 -2.99 -20.70 -12.42
N ARG A 428 -3.15 -19.93 -13.50
CA ARG A 428 -4.00 -18.72 -13.51
C ARG A 428 -5.47 -19.02 -13.79
N LEU A 429 -5.76 -20.17 -14.41
CA LEU A 429 -7.11 -20.62 -14.74
C LEU A 429 -7.35 -22.05 -14.23
N TYR A 430 -8.56 -22.29 -13.75
CA TYR A 430 -9.08 -23.65 -13.58
C TYR A 430 -9.72 -24.10 -14.90
N VAL A 431 -9.33 -25.29 -15.37
CA VAL A 431 -9.78 -25.84 -16.65
C VAL A 431 -10.19 -27.29 -16.48
N GLU A 432 -11.46 -27.57 -16.69
CA GLU A 432 -12.01 -28.93 -16.71
C GLU A 432 -12.53 -29.24 -18.11
N SER A 433 -12.09 -30.35 -18.69
CA SER A 433 -12.50 -30.73 -20.04
C SER A 433 -12.97 -32.18 -20.08
N LYS A 434 -14.15 -32.42 -20.63
CA LYS A 434 -14.68 -33.76 -20.91
C LYS A 434 -14.60 -34.07 -22.40
N ARG A 435 -14.01 -35.21 -22.76
CA ARG A 435 -13.95 -35.72 -24.15
C ARG A 435 -15.15 -36.66 -24.41
N GLY A 436 -15.62 -36.71 -25.66
CA GLY A 436 -16.71 -37.61 -26.11
C GLY A 436 -18.02 -36.88 -26.46
N ARG A 437 -19.11 -37.64 -26.67
CA ARG A 437 -20.46 -37.06 -26.85
C ARG A 437 -20.83 -36.26 -25.59
N ASN A 438 -21.36 -35.05 -25.77
CA ASN A 438 -21.58 -34.04 -24.71
C ASN A 438 -20.29 -33.59 -24.00
N GLY A 439 -19.16 -33.59 -24.71
CA GLY A 439 -17.91 -33.01 -24.23
C GLY A 439 -18.05 -31.50 -24.00
N TYR A 440 -17.30 -30.98 -23.04
CA TYR A 440 -17.33 -29.56 -22.67
C TYR A 440 -15.98 -29.09 -22.15
N THR A 441 -15.77 -27.77 -22.15
CA THR A 441 -14.67 -27.12 -21.42
C THR A 441 -15.27 -26.11 -20.45
N LYS A 442 -15.02 -26.32 -19.15
CA LYS A 442 -15.32 -25.35 -18.09
C LYS A 442 -14.08 -24.54 -17.77
N LEU A 443 -14.22 -23.22 -17.77
CA LEU A 443 -13.16 -22.30 -17.44
C LEU A 443 -13.59 -21.43 -16.26
N ALA A 444 -12.76 -21.33 -15.24
CA ALA A 444 -12.97 -20.46 -14.10
C ALA A 444 -11.69 -19.70 -13.74
N THR A 445 -11.85 -18.49 -13.21
CA THR A 445 -10.76 -17.68 -12.67
C THR A 445 -10.71 -17.84 -11.16
N LYS A 446 -9.58 -17.48 -10.54
CA LYS A 446 -9.47 -17.44 -9.07
C LYS A 446 -10.53 -16.52 -8.46
N LYS A 447 -10.73 -15.35 -9.07
CA LYS A 447 -11.74 -14.36 -8.69
C LYS A 447 -13.14 -14.96 -8.72
N SER A 448 -13.55 -15.58 -9.83
CA SER A 448 -14.90 -16.12 -9.93
C SER A 448 -15.17 -17.24 -8.93
N MET A 449 -14.19 -18.11 -8.69
CA MET A 449 -14.28 -19.16 -7.68
C MET A 449 -14.43 -18.59 -6.27
N ALA A 450 -13.60 -17.60 -5.91
CA ALA A 450 -13.65 -16.95 -4.61
C ALA A 450 -14.99 -16.23 -4.37
N VAL A 451 -15.50 -15.51 -5.38
CA VAL A 451 -16.82 -14.86 -5.34
C VAL A 451 -17.93 -15.88 -5.09
N THR A 452 -17.95 -16.98 -5.83
CA THR A 452 -18.98 -18.01 -5.64
C THR A 452 -18.88 -18.69 -4.28
N LEU A 453 -17.68 -19.03 -3.82
CA LEU A 453 -17.47 -19.62 -2.49
C LEU A 453 -18.04 -18.74 -1.39
N LYS A 454 -17.73 -17.44 -1.44
CA LYS A 454 -18.28 -16.46 -0.52
C LYS A 454 -19.82 -16.42 -0.58
N ASN A 455 -20.38 -16.34 -1.78
CA ASN A 455 -21.83 -16.24 -1.96
C ASN A 455 -22.55 -17.51 -1.51
N LYS A 456 -22.00 -18.70 -1.79
CA LYS A 456 -22.52 -19.98 -1.29
C LYS A 456 -22.50 -20.02 0.24
N LYS A 457 -21.39 -19.61 0.87
CA LYS A 457 -21.29 -19.52 2.34
C LYS A 457 -22.38 -18.60 2.91
N GLN A 458 -22.55 -17.41 2.33
CA GLN A 458 -23.57 -16.45 2.77
C GLN A 458 -24.99 -16.96 2.56
N PHE A 459 -25.26 -17.56 1.41
CA PHE A 459 -26.56 -18.14 1.07
C PHE A 459 -26.92 -19.27 2.04
N LEU A 460 -26.02 -20.23 2.25
CA LEU A 460 -26.24 -21.34 3.17
C LEU A 460 -26.48 -20.84 4.59
N PHE A 461 -25.66 -19.90 5.06
CA PHE A 461 -25.84 -19.28 6.37
C PHE A 461 -27.22 -18.62 6.50
N ASN A 462 -27.62 -17.79 5.53
CA ASN A 462 -28.92 -17.12 5.55
C ASN A 462 -30.08 -18.13 5.47
N HIS A 463 -29.97 -19.14 4.60
CA HIS A 463 -30.97 -20.19 4.43
C HIS A 463 -31.22 -20.93 5.76
N TYR A 464 -30.16 -21.41 6.41
CA TYR A 464 -30.30 -22.10 7.69
C TYR A 464 -30.75 -21.16 8.81
N MET A 465 -30.34 -19.89 8.80
CA MET A 465 -30.85 -18.89 9.74
C MET A 465 -32.36 -18.62 9.56
N ASP A 466 -32.86 -18.61 8.33
CA ASP A 466 -34.28 -18.42 8.06
C ASP A 466 -35.09 -19.68 8.40
N VAL A 467 -34.55 -20.87 8.16
CA VAL A 467 -35.12 -22.13 8.66
C VAL A 467 -35.19 -22.10 10.19
N LEU A 468 -34.11 -21.72 10.87
CA LEU A 468 -34.08 -21.62 12.33
C LEU A 468 -35.13 -20.64 12.87
N LYS A 469 -35.27 -19.46 12.27
CA LYS A 469 -36.30 -18.49 12.66
C LYS A 469 -37.71 -19.04 12.43
N ARG A 470 -37.97 -19.60 11.25
CA ARG A 470 -39.31 -20.05 10.83
C ARG A 470 -39.84 -21.21 11.68
N TYR A 471 -38.96 -22.14 12.08
CA TYR A 471 -39.36 -23.35 12.81
C TYR A 471 -39.09 -23.30 14.32
N PHE A 472 -38.23 -22.41 14.80
CA PHE A 472 -37.84 -22.30 16.21
C PHE A 472 -37.94 -20.86 16.73
N GLU A 473 -39.01 -20.17 16.35
CA GLU A 473 -39.32 -18.78 16.74
C GLU A 473 -39.33 -18.59 18.27
N ASP A 474 -39.78 -19.61 19.03
CA ASP A 474 -39.84 -19.64 20.50
C ASP A 474 -38.48 -19.90 21.19
N SER A 475 -37.39 -20.06 20.44
CA SER A 475 -36.05 -20.33 20.97
C SER A 475 -35.05 -19.21 20.65
N PRO A 476 -35.23 -18.00 21.21
CA PRO A 476 -34.38 -16.84 20.93
C PRO A 476 -32.91 -17.05 21.31
N MET A 477 -32.63 -17.95 22.27
CA MET A 477 -31.28 -18.36 22.64
C MET A 477 -30.58 -19.16 21.54
N LEU A 478 -31.31 -20.00 20.81
CA LEU A 478 -30.77 -20.82 19.71
C LEU A 478 -30.45 -19.95 18.49
N VAL A 479 -31.32 -18.96 18.20
CA VAL A 479 -31.06 -17.93 17.18
C VAL A 479 -29.88 -17.03 17.55
N ARG A 480 -29.74 -16.66 18.84
CA ARG A 480 -28.56 -15.91 19.33
C ARG A 480 -27.28 -16.74 19.29
N PHE A 481 -27.34 -18.01 19.65
CA PHE A 481 -26.23 -18.95 19.57
C PHE A 481 -25.76 -19.11 18.12
N ALA A 482 -26.67 -19.37 17.19
CA ALA A 482 -26.37 -19.54 15.77
C ALA A 482 -25.69 -18.31 15.15
N LYS A 483 -26.10 -17.09 15.54
CA LYS A 483 -25.45 -15.83 15.12
C LYS A 483 -24.01 -15.69 15.63
N ASN A 484 -23.66 -16.37 16.73
CA ASN A 484 -22.36 -16.28 17.37
C ASN A 484 -21.48 -17.51 17.07
N ILE A 485 -21.89 -18.40 16.16
CA ILE A 485 -21.06 -19.54 15.75
C ILE A 485 -19.84 -19.02 14.99
N GLU A 486 -18.67 -19.15 15.61
CA GLU A 486 -17.39 -19.05 14.92
C GLU A 486 -17.14 -20.35 14.15
N PHE A 487 -17.06 -20.28 12.82
CA PHE A 487 -16.65 -21.40 11.99
C PHE A 487 -15.18 -21.71 12.27
N LYS A 488 -14.89 -22.74 13.05
CA LYS A 488 -13.55 -23.33 13.14
C LYS A 488 -13.31 -24.22 11.93
N GLU A 489 -12.12 -24.18 11.35
CA GLU A 489 -11.71 -25.13 10.32
C GLU A 489 -11.77 -26.56 10.88
N THR A 490 -12.71 -27.35 10.39
CA THR A 490 -12.67 -28.80 10.54
C THR A 490 -11.95 -29.37 9.33
N ARG A 491 -10.89 -30.16 9.57
CA ARG A 491 -10.17 -30.94 8.54
C ARG A 491 -11.00 -32.15 8.08
N ASP A 492 -12.27 -31.93 7.78
CA ASP A 492 -13.09 -32.98 7.19
C ASP A 492 -12.99 -32.85 5.67
N HIS A 493 -12.19 -33.72 5.07
CA HIS A 493 -11.91 -33.78 3.63
C HIS A 493 -13.08 -34.42 2.85
N SER A 494 -14.33 -34.15 3.23
CA SER A 494 -15.44 -34.44 2.32
C SER A 494 -15.27 -33.56 1.09
N GLU A 495 -15.10 -34.18 -0.08
CA GLU A 495 -14.92 -33.49 -1.35
C GLU A 495 -16.14 -32.59 -1.60
N ILE A 496 -16.05 -31.31 -1.24
CA ILE A 496 -16.97 -30.31 -1.76
C ILE A 496 -16.58 -30.12 -3.22
N LEU A 497 -17.19 -30.94 -4.10
CA LEU A 497 -17.09 -30.79 -5.53
C LEU A 497 -17.73 -29.45 -5.90
N LEU A 498 -16.89 -28.43 -6.06
CA LEU A 498 -17.27 -27.05 -6.44
C LEU A 498 -18.17 -26.97 -7.69
N PHE A 499 -18.19 -28.04 -8.49
CA PHE A 499 -18.87 -28.14 -9.78
C PHE A 499 -20.12 -29.02 -9.81
N GLU A 500 -20.49 -29.65 -8.70
CA GLU A 500 -21.79 -30.32 -8.62
C GLU A 500 -22.86 -29.29 -8.27
N GLY A 501 -23.79 -29.11 -9.21
CA GLY A 501 -24.96 -28.29 -8.98
C GLY A 501 -25.82 -28.96 -7.92
N VAL A 502 -26.22 -28.19 -6.91
CA VAL A 502 -27.36 -28.58 -6.08
C VAL A 502 -28.57 -28.59 -7.02
N THR A 503 -29.04 -29.78 -7.36
CA THR A 503 -30.30 -30.00 -8.08
C THR A 503 -31.48 -29.56 -7.23
#